data_AF-A0A954IPB1-F1
#
_entry.id   AF-A0A954IPB1-F1
#
_cell.length_a   1.000
_cell.length_b   1.000
_cell.length_c   1.000
_cell.angle_alpha   90.00
_cell.angle_beta   90.00
_cell.angle_gamma   90.00
#
_symmetry.space_group_name_H-M   'P 1'
#
loop_
_entity.id
_entity.type
_entity.pdbx_description
1 polymer ?
#
loop_
_entity_poly.entity_id
_entity_poly.type
_entity_poly.pdbx_seq_one_letter_code
_entity_poly.pdbx_strand_id
1 'polypeptide(L)'
;EEAAQLTEEVVGWIQQNLGVDYEWPGNFRELSQCIRNVMIRGSYTPQKSDAKVSDGDARNQLGNAVAKAQFTMTELEQHYISLVYADEGTYTATAERLGLNWRTVKTKVVDTLAEKYKTDVKPHRQNDSSI
;
A
#
# COMPACT_ATOMS: atom_id res chain seq x y z
N GLU A 1 3.10 5.11 30.24
CA GLU A 1 4.44 5.74 30.21
C GLU A 1 5.40 5.04 29.24
N GLU A 2 5.54 3.71 29.30
CA GLU A 2 6.50 2.97 28.45
C GLU A 2 6.34 3.20 26.93
N ALA A 3 5.10 3.27 26.43
CA ALA A 3 4.85 3.52 25.01
C ALA A 3 5.34 4.89 24.52
N ALA A 4 5.33 5.91 25.38
CA ALA A 4 5.77 7.26 25.03
C ALA A 4 7.30 7.33 24.94
N GLN A 5 8.01 6.69 25.88
CA GLN A 5 9.47 6.59 25.87
C GLN A 5 9.98 5.82 24.63
N LEU A 6 9.34 4.70 24.30
CA LEU A 6 9.65 3.93 23.08
C LEU A 6 9.43 4.76 21.81
N THR A 7 8.38 5.57 21.77
CA THR A 7 8.10 6.44 20.62
C THR A 7 9.20 7.48 20.45
N GLU A 8 9.61 8.13 21.53
CA GLU A 8 10.66 9.15 21.53
C GLU A 8 12.02 8.57 21.11
N GLU A 9 12.35 7.36 21.59
CA GLU A 9 13.56 6.62 21.20
C GLU A 9 13.56 6.30 19.70
N VAL A 10 12.45 5.75 19.18
CA VAL A 10 12.36 5.36 17.77
C VAL A 10 12.37 6.58 16.85
N VAL A 11 11.65 7.66 17.19
CA VAL A 11 11.64 8.90 16.41
C VAL A 11 13.02 9.55 16.42
N GLY A 12 13.67 9.62 17.59
CA GLY A 12 15.04 10.12 17.72
C GLY A 12 16.03 9.31 16.88
N TRP A 13 15.92 7.98 16.90
CA TRP A 13 16.74 7.11 16.07
C TRP A 13 16.52 7.37 14.57
N ILE A 14 15.27 7.47 14.12
CA ILE A 14 14.92 7.74 12.71
C ILE A 14 15.53 9.07 12.26
N GLN A 15 15.34 10.13 13.04
CA GLN A 15 15.86 11.47 12.69
C GLN A 15 17.39 11.49 12.62
N GLN A 16 18.08 10.78 13.51
CA GLN A 16 19.54 10.72 13.54
C GLN A 16 20.14 9.85 12.43
N ASN A 17 19.50 8.72 12.08
CA ASN A 17 20.09 7.71 11.19
C ASN A 17 19.59 7.79 9.74
N LEU A 18 18.34 8.18 9.52
CA LEU A 18 17.73 8.28 8.19
C LEU A 18 17.60 9.74 7.72
N GLY A 19 17.45 10.67 8.67
CA GLY A 19 17.17 12.07 8.42
C GLY A 19 15.67 12.36 8.27
N VAL A 20 15.30 13.63 8.42
CA VAL A 20 13.91 14.09 8.32
C VAL A 20 13.35 14.02 6.89
N ASP A 21 14.22 14.05 5.89
CA ASP A 21 13.86 14.04 4.47
C ASP A 21 13.86 12.61 3.86
N TYR A 22 13.93 11.57 4.70
CA TYR A 22 13.87 10.20 4.20
C TYR A 22 12.50 9.93 3.57
N GLU A 23 12.49 9.59 2.28
CA GLU A 23 11.26 9.55 1.47
C GLU A 23 10.32 8.37 1.79
N TRP A 24 10.77 7.37 2.56
CA TRP A 24 10.01 6.15 2.85
C TRP A 24 9.44 5.51 1.57
N PRO A 25 10.27 4.99 0.65
CA PRO A 25 9.80 4.42 -0.61
C PRO A 25 8.69 3.35 -0.45
N GLY A 26 8.68 2.60 0.66
CA GLY A 26 7.62 1.65 1.01
C GLY A 26 6.46 2.22 1.83
N ASN A 27 6.37 3.54 1.99
CA ASN A 27 5.40 4.26 2.81
C ASN A 27 5.28 3.66 4.23
N PHE A 28 4.05 3.56 4.75
CA PHE A 28 3.76 3.01 6.08
C PHE A 28 4.28 1.59 6.30
N ARG A 29 4.40 0.77 5.24
CA ARG A 29 4.96 -0.58 5.36
C ARG A 29 6.44 -0.53 5.76
N GLU A 30 7.21 0.35 5.12
CA GLU A 30 8.61 0.52 5.47
C GLU A 30 8.78 1.15 6.85
N LEU A 31 7.96 2.16 7.17
CA LEU A 31 7.95 2.77 8.50
C LEU A 31 7.65 1.74 9.59
N SER A 32 6.61 0.93 9.43
CA SER A 32 6.27 -0.12 10.41
C SER A 32 7.35 -1.18 10.54
N GLN A 33 8.05 -1.52 9.44
CA GLN A 33 9.20 -2.42 9.48
C GLN A 33 10.41 -1.78 10.17
N CYS A 34 10.66 -0.50 9.93
CA CYS A 34 11.71 0.27 10.60
C CYS A 34 11.45 0.31 12.11
N ILE A 35 10.25 0.72 12.52
CA ILE A 35 9.83 0.73 13.93
C ILE A 35 10.03 -0.65 14.56
N ARG A 36 9.56 -1.73 13.91
CA ARG A 36 9.77 -3.10 14.38
C ARG A 36 11.25 -3.47 14.52
N ASN A 37 12.07 -3.15 13.53
CA ASN A 37 13.49 -3.51 13.54
C ASN A 37 14.27 -2.71 14.59
N VAL A 38 13.98 -1.42 14.75
CA VAL A 38 14.56 -0.60 15.82
C VAL A 38 14.18 -1.16 17.18
N MET A 39 12.90 -1.50 17.41
CA MET A 39 12.48 -2.09 18.70
C MET A 39 13.11 -3.47 18.99
N ILE A 40 13.33 -4.31 17.96
CA ILE A 40 13.87 -5.67 18.15
C ILE A 40 15.40 -5.71 18.16
N ARG A 41 16.06 -4.89 17.33
CA ARG A 41 17.48 -5.00 17.00
C ARG A 41 18.28 -3.71 17.30
N GLY A 42 17.62 -2.63 17.73
CA GLY A 42 18.24 -1.32 17.95
C GLY A 42 18.78 -0.66 16.67
N SER A 43 18.47 -1.22 15.51
CA SER A 43 19.05 -0.80 14.23
C SER A 43 18.13 -1.16 13.07
N TYR A 44 18.12 -0.28 12.07
CA TYR A 44 17.46 -0.51 10.80
C TYR A 44 18.42 -0.10 9.69
N THR A 45 18.64 -0.99 8.72
CA THR A 45 19.35 -0.65 7.49
C THR A 45 18.32 -0.65 6.37
N PRO A 46 18.13 0.49 5.69
CA PRO A 46 17.34 0.55 4.47
C PRO A 46 17.82 -0.54 3.53
N GLN A 47 16.95 -1.47 3.17
CA GLN A 47 17.27 -2.37 2.08
C GLN A 47 17.30 -1.52 0.82
N LYS A 48 18.52 -1.22 0.32
CA LYS A 48 18.67 -0.72 -1.05
C LYS A 48 17.90 -1.69 -1.93
N SER A 49 16.87 -1.17 -2.56
CA SER A 49 15.91 -1.92 -3.37
C SER A 49 16.59 -2.44 -4.65
N ASP A 50 17.48 -3.42 -4.51
CA ASP A 50 17.95 -4.27 -5.61
C ASP A 50 17.10 -5.56 -5.72
N ALA A 51 15.99 -5.66 -4.99
CA ALA A 51 15.24 -6.89 -4.83
C ALA A 51 13.81 -6.75 -5.34
N LYS A 52 13.52 -7.48 -6.42
CA LYS A 52 12.23 -8.08 -6.83
C LYS A 52 11.01 -7.45 -6.15
N VAL A 53 10.24 -6.72 -6.97
CA VAL A 53 8.81 -6.40 -6.82
C VAL A 53 8.16 -7.36 -5.82
N SER A 54 8.09 -6.95 -4.56
CA SER A 54 7.42 -7.72 -3.52
C SER A 54 5.94 -7.38 -3.51
N ASP A 55 5.10 -8.28 -2.98
CA ASP A 55 3.63 -8.26 -2.89
C ASP A 55 3.01 -7.05 -2.12
N GLY A 56 3.63 -5.87 -2.15
CA GLY A 56 3.07 -4.60 -1.66
C GLY A 56 3.52 -3.41 -2.50
N ASP A 57 4.11 -3.68 -3.66
CA ASP A 57 4.79 -2.70 -4.50
C ASP A 57 3.79 -2.02 -5.45
N ALA A 58 2.76 -2.70 -5.94
CA ALA A 58 1.83 -2.12 -6.92
C ALA A 58 0.92 -1.05 -6.31
N ARG A 59 0.34 -1.33 -5.12
CA ARG A 59 -0.51 -0.36 -4.42
C ARG A 59 0.29 0.87 -3.96
N ASN A 60 1.52 0.65 -3.49
CA ASN A 60 2.42 1.74 -3.11
C ASN A 60 2.89 2.55 -4.32
N GLN A 61 3.23 1.91 -5.44
CA GLN A 61 3.55 2.57 -6.71
C GLN A 61 2.40 3.44 -7.19
N LEU A 62 1.15 2.96 -7.10
CA LEU A 62 -0.03 3.77 -7.41
C LEU A 62 -0.08 5.02 -6.54
N GLY A 63 0.04 4.88 -5.21
CA GLY A 63 0.04 6.02 -4.29
C GLY A 63 1.15 7.04 -4.60
N ASN A 64 2.37 6.56 -4.85
CA ASN A 64 3.52 7.39 -5.17
C ASN A 64 3.34 8.11 -6.52
N ALA A 65 2.79 7.44 -7.54
CA ALA A 65 2.54 8.03 -8.85
C ALA A 65 1.41 9.08 -8.81
N VAL A 66 0.39 8.88 -7.97
CA VAL A 66 -0.64 9.89 -7.69
C VAL A 66 -0.05 11.11 -7.00
N ALA A 67 0.75 10.92 -5.95
CA ALA A 67 1.39 12.01 -5.22
C ALA A 67 2.33 12.85 -6.11
N LYS A 68 2.95 12.22 -7.11
CA LYS A 68 3.81 12.86 -8.11
C LYS A 68 3.07 13.37 -9.36
N ALA A 69 1.73 13.32 -9.36
CA ALA A 69 0.88 13.76 -10.49
C ALA A 69 1.26 13.14 -11.85
N GLN A 70 1.61 11.85 -11.86
CA GLN A 70 2.15 11.17 -13.04
C GLN A 70 1.10 10.55 -13.96
N PHE A 71 -0.18 10.57 -13.56
CA PHE A 71 -1.27 9.98 -14.33
C PHE A 71 -2.12 11.06 -15.01
N THR A 72 -2.55 10.76 -16.23
CA THR A 72 -3.73 11.40 -16.81
C THR A 72 -4.99 10.98 -16.04
N MET A 73 -6.09 11.73 -16.21
CA MET A 73 -7.37 11.36 -15.58
C MET A 73 -7.82 9.95 -15.98
N THR A 74 -7.68 9.60 -17.26
CA THR A 74 -8.05 8.27 -17.77
C THR A 74 -7.24 7.16 -17.11
N GLU A 75 -5.92 7.33 -16.98
CA GLU A 75 -5.07 6.34 -16.33
C GLU A 75 -5.39 6.23 -14.83
N LEU A 76 -5.59 7.36 -14.15
CA LEU A 76 -5.99 7.37 -12.75
C LEU A 76 -7.30 6.62 -12.52
N GLU A 77 -8.31 6.88 -13.37
CA GLU A 77 -9.58 6.16 -13.34
C GLU A 77 -9.39 4.65 -13.56
N GLN A 78 -8.59 4.25 -14.56
CA GLN A 78 -8.32 2.83 -14.83
C GLN A 78 -7.61 2.14 -13.67
N HIS A 79 -6.60 2.78 -13.09
CA HIS A 79 -5.87 2.27 -11.94
C HIS A 79 -6.77 2.14 -10.71
N TYR A 80 -7.55 3.18 -10.40
CA TYR A 80 -8.44 3.18 -9.24
C TYR A 80 -9.58 2.17 -9.38
N ILE A 81 -10.24 2.12 -10.55
CA ILE A 81 -11.31 1.16 -10.81
C ILE A 81 -10.77 -0.28 -10.75
N SER A 82 -9.59 -0.54 -11.31
CA SER A 82 -8.97 -1.87 -11.27
C SER A 82 -8.52 -2.27 -9.86
N LEU A 83 -8.09 -1.31 -9.03
CA LEU A 83 -7.79 -1.53 -7.61
C LEU A 83 -9.05 -1.95 -6.85
N VAL A 84 -10.15 -1.22 -7.01
CA VAL A 84 -11.42 -1.57 -6.34
C VAL A 84 -11.94 -2.91 -6.84
N TYR A 85 -11.84 -3.18 -8.15
CA TYR A 85 -12.22 -4.47 -8.72
C TYR A 85 -11.38 -5.64 -8.18
N ALA A 86 -10.09 -5.42 -7.90
CA ALA A 86 -9.24 -6.44 -7.28
C ALA A 86 -9.70 -6.80 -5.86
N ASP A 87 -10.23 -5.84 -5.09
CA ASP A 87 -10.77 -6.07 -3.75
C ASP A 87 -12.17 -6.72 -3.80
N GLU A 88 -13.06 -6.25 -4.68
CA GLU A 88 -14.47 -6.69 -4.73
C GLU A 88 -14.68 -7.98 -5.53
N GLY A 89 -13.85 -8.24 -6.53
CA GLY A 89 -13.90 -9.44 -7.39
C GLY A 89 -15.04 -9.49 -8.41
N THR A 90 -16.01 -8.57 -8.37
CA THR A 90 -17.12 -8.51 -9.34
C THR A 90 -17.37 -7.09 -9.86
N TYR A 91 -17.79 -6.97 -11.13
CA TYR A 91 -18.06 -5.65 -11.73
C TYR A 91 -19.23 -4.94 -11.06
N THR A 92 -20.25 -5.68 -10.60
CA THR A 92 -21.43 -5.11 -9.95
C THR A 92 -21.10 -4.52 -8.58
N ALA A 93 -20.41 -5.28 -7.71
CA ALA A 93 -19.99 -4.78 -6.41
C ALA A 93 -19.03 -3.59 -6.53
N THR A 94 -18.12 -3.64 -7.52
CA THR A 94 -17.24 -2.51 -7.85
C THR A 94 -18.03 -1.27 -8.27
N ALA A 95 -19.07 -1.42 -9.10
CA ALA A 95 -19.88 -0.30 -9.57
C ALA A 95 -20.70 0.31 -8.42
N GLU A 96 -21.29 -0.52 -7.57
CA GLU A 96 -22.01 -0.09 -6.37
C GLU A 96 -21.10 0.70 -5.43
N ARG A 97 -19.88 0.19 -5.16
CA ARG A 97 -18.89 0.86 -4.32
C ARG A 97 -18.43 2.20 -4.89
N LEU A 98 -18.31 2.31 -6.21
CA LEU A 98 -17.84 3.52 -6.89
C LEU A 98 -18.95 4.50 -7.29
N GLY A 99 -20.22 4.14 -7.13
CA GLY A 99 -21.34 4.93 -7.65
C GLY A 99 -21.36 5.03 -9.18
N LEU A 100 -20.82 4.02 -9.87
CA LEU A 100 -20.71 3.99 -11.33
C LEU A 100 -21.69 2.98 -11.95
N ASN A 101 -21.91 3.10 -13.26
CA ASN A 101 -22.58 2.05 -14.02
C ASN A 101 -21.63 0.85 -14.20
N TRP A 102 -22.10 -0.38 -13.98
CA TRP A 102 -21.27 -1.58 -14.14
C TRP A 102 -20.67 -1.73 -15.55
N ARG A 103 -21.31 -1.19 -16.60
CA ARG A 103 -20.76 -1.16 -17.96
C ARG A 103 -19.52 -0.26 -18.03
N THR A 104 -19.56 0.90 -17.36
CA THR A 104 -18.42 1.82 -17.27
C THR A 104 -17.26 1.17 -16.55
N VAL A 105 -17.54 0.46 -15.44
CA VAL A 105 -16.53 -0.33 -14.73
C VAL A 105 -15.93 -1.38 -15.67
N LYS A 106 -16.76 -2.18 -16.34
CA LYS A 106 -16.27 -3.21 -17.28
C LYS A 106 -15.40 -2.65 -18.40
N THR A 107 -15.70 -1.45 -18.91
CA THR A 107 -14.88 -0.78 -19.94
C THR A 107 -13.56 -0.25 -19.40
N LYS A 108 -13.50 0.12 -18.11
CA LYS A 108 -12.33 0.78 -17.51
C LYS A 108 -11.44 -0.15 -16.69
N VAL A 109 -11.92 -1.32 -16.29
CA VAL A 109 -11.08 -2.34 -15.65
C VAL A 109 -10.02 -2.81 -16.64
N VAL A 110 -8.78 -2.83 -16.17
CA VAL A 110 -7.65 -3.40 -16.90
C VAL A 110 -7.22 -4.65 -16.16
N ASP A 111 -7.39 -5.82 -16.79
CA ASP A 111 -7.17 -7.11 -16.13
C ASP A 111 -5.74 -7.27 -15.59
N THR A 112 -4.73 -6.76 -16.31
CA THR A 112 -3.33 -6.81 -15.85
C THR A 112 -3.10 -5.98 -14.59
N LEU A 113 -3.78 -4.84 -14.44
CA LEU A 113 -3.74 -4.03 -13.22
C LEU A 113 -4.48 -4.72 -12.08
N ALA A 114 -5.66 -5.28 -12.37
CA ALA A 114 -6.45 -6.02 -11.38
C ALA A 114 -5.67 -7.21 -10.79
N GLU A 115 -5.01 -8.01 -11.63
CA GLU A 115 -4.16 -9.11 -11.16
C GLU A 115 -2.97 -8.60 -10.33
N LYS A 116 -2.32 -7.52 -10.78
CA LYS A 116 -1.23 -6.87 -10.02
C LYS A 116 -1.67 -6.40 -8.62
N TYR A 117 -2.92 -5.96 -8.47
CA TYR A 117 -3.45 -5.51 -7.18
C TYR A 117 -3.99 -6.64 -6.30
N LYS A 118 -4.32 -7.80 -6.87
CA LYS A 118 -4.71 -9.01 -6.12
C LYS A 118 -3.50 -9.70 -5.50
N THR A 119 -2.39 -9.78 -6.24
CA THR A 119 -1.13 -10.37 -5.73
C THR A 119 -0.60 -9.64 -4.51
N ASP A 120 -0.94 -8.35 -4.37
CA ASP A 120 -0.51 -7.50 -3.25
C ASP A 120 -1.32 -7.70 -1.95
N VAL A 121 -2.42 -8.47 -1.97
CA VAL A 121 -3.25 -8.72 -0.78
C VAL A 121 -3.07 -10.16 -0.33
N LYS A 122 -2.32 -10.38 0.75
CA LYS A 122 -2.53 -11.59 1.55
C LYS A 122 -3.97 -11.55 2.09
N PRO A 123 -4.80 -12.58 1.87
CA PRO A 123 -6.13 -12.59 2.44
C PRO A 123 -6.02 -12.67 3.96
N HIS A 124 -6.29 -11.58 4.66
CA HIS A 124 -6.68 -11.64 6.06
C HIS A 124 -8.15 -12.06 6.12
N ARG A 125 -8.42 -13.34 5.84
CA ARG A 125 -9.69 -13.95 6.23
C ARG A 125 -9.64 -14.18 7.74
N GLN A 126 -10.06 -13.19 8.52
CA GLN A 126 -10.65 -13.47 9.83
C GLN A 126 -12.07 -13.98 9.57
N ASN A 127 -12.21 -15.30 9.59
CA ASN A 127 -13.51 -15.96 9.64
C ASN A 127 -13.77 -16.29 11.11
N ASP A 128 -14.13 -15.29 11.91
CA ASP A 128 -14.76 -15.55 13.21
C ASP A 128 -16.25 -15.82 12.95
N SER A 129 -16.56 -17.09 12.74
CA SER A 129 -17.88 -17.65 13.02
C SER A 129 -17.73 -18.58 14.21
N SER A 130 -17.75 -17.98 15.40
CA SER A 130 -18.28 -18.61 16.60
C SER A 130 -19.57 -17.86 16.96
N ILE A 131 -20.70 -18.53 16.76
CA ILE A 131 -21.85 -18.71 17.67
C ILE A 131 -22.81 -19.68 16.98
#